data_AF-B7K369-F1
#
_entry.id   AF-B7K369-F1
#
_cell.length_a   1.000
_cell.length_b   1.000
_cell.length_c   1.000
_cell.angle_alpha   90.00
_cell.angle_beta   90.00
_cell.angle_gamma   90.00
#
_symmetry.space_group_name_H-M   'P 1'
#
loop_
_entity.id
_entity.type
_entity.pdbx_description
1 polymer ?
#
loop_
_entity_poly.entity_id
_entity_poly.type
_entity_poly.pdbx_seq_one_letter_code
_entity_poly.pdbx_strand_id
1 'polypeptide(L)'
;MANQDHIDLLTRSVEIWNEWRDNNIDVIPDLQGANLSHNDLRNANLIGANLEGAILYGVNLTGAFLRKASLRNADLTSATCFRTMLGKADLSYAFLTNADLSKAYLSKANLTGAYLIECYLVDTNLQEAILFEADLSNAYLTGANLEQANLEKANLVKADLSGAKITGANFEGANMTDIICANSLANDESYETTINVSQIMESVVQSTHQRVNYNNKVSVNSLDRSSCVQEDIIGKMERLEFENITLKLQIQKIYEERSHLLQEISKLTNSISKYSVNN
;
A
#
# COMPACT_ATOMS: atom_id res chain seq x y z
N MET A 1 21.15 0.89 -23.47
CA MET A 1 20.35 0.74 -24.72
C MET A 1 19.94 -0.71 -24.76
N ALA A 2 18.64 -0.99 -24.89
CA ALA A 2 18.12 -2.36 -24.91
C ALA A 2 18.78 -3.24 -25.98
N ASN A 3 18.81 -4.55 -25.73
CA ASN A 3 19.18 -5.53 -26.72
C ASN A 3 18.00 -5.79 -27.67
N GLN A 4 18.19 -5.45 -28.95
CA GLN A 4 17.14 -5.58 -29.96
C GLN A 4 16.67 -7.03 -30.15
N ASP A 5 17.57 -8.00 -30.07
CA ASP A 5 17.21 -9.42 -30.21
C ASP A 5 16.26 -9.86 -29.07
N HIS A 6 16.45 -9.34 -27.86
CA HIS A 6 15.54 -9.61 -26.75
C HIS A 6 14.16 -9.00 -26.98
N ILE A 7 14.09 -7.76 -27.48
CA ILE A 7 12.83 -7.09 -27.81
C ILE A 7 12.11 -7.86 -28.90
N ASP A 8 12.79 -8.19 -30.00
CA ASP A 8 12.21 -8.88 -31.15
C ASP A 8 11.71 -10.27 -30.75
N LEU A 9 12.46 -10.98 -29.89
CA LEU A 9 12.05 -12.28 -29.38
C LEU A 9 10.80 -12.21 -28.50
N LEU A 10 10.79 -11.27 -27.54
CA LEU A 10 9.68 -11.08 -26.60
C LEU A 10 8.40 -10.63 -27.31
N THR A 11 8.52 -9.68 -28.24
CA THR A 11 7.38 -9.11 -28.96
C THR A 11 6.84 -10.06 -30.04
N ARG A 12 7.63 -11.04 -30.50
CA ARG A 12 7.18 -12.06 -31.43
C ARG A 12 6.20 -13.05 -30.79
N SER A 13 6.51 -13.56 -29.60
CA SER A 13 5.64 -14.50 -28.87
C SER A 13 6.19 -14.74 -27.46
N VAL A 14 5.30 -14.74 -26.47
CA VAL A 14 5.64 -15.07 -25.08
C VAL A 14 6.07 -16.54 -24.94
N GLU A 15 5.47 -17.45 -25.72
CA GLU A 15 5.83 -18.87 -25.71
C GLU A 15 7.27 -19.07 -26.17
N ILE A 16 7.65 -18.46 -27.29
CA ILE A 16 9.02 -18.52 -27.82
C ILE A 16 10.01 -17.85 -26.87
N TRP A 17 9.62 -16.71 -26.29
CA TRP A 17 10.41 -16.06 -25.27
C TRP A 17 10.67 -16.97 -24.07
N ASN A 18 9.63 -17.63 -23.57
CA ASN A 18 9.74 -18.53 -22.41
C ASN A 18 10.61 -19.75 -22.73
N GLU A 19 10.46 -20.36 -23.91
CA GLU A 19 11.34 -21.46 -24.36
C GLU A 19 12.81 -21.02 -24.44
N TRP A 20 13.06 -19.80 -24.95
CA TRP A 20 14.41 -19.26 -24.95
C TRP A 20 14.91 -19.01 -23.52
N ARG A 21 14.09 -18.49 -22.61
CA ARG A 21 14.46 -18.28 -21.20
C ARG A 21 14.81 -19.58 -20.49
N ASP A 22 14.12 -20.67 -20.79
CA ASP A 22 14.41 -21.99 -20.21
C ASP A 22 15.81 -22.49 -20.61
N ASN A 23 16.26 -22.14 -21.81
CA ASN A 23 17.58 -22.48 -22.33
C ASN A 23 18.68 -21.44 -21.99
N ASN A 24 18.30 -20.26 -21.48
CA ASN A 24 19.19 -19.13 -21.25
C ASN A 24 19.00 -18.55 -19.83
N ILE A 25 18.95 -19.42 -18.82
CA ILE A 25 18.63 -19.05 -17.44
C ILE A 25 19.62 -18.05 -16.81
N ASP A 26 20.90 -18.12 -17.23
CA ASP A 26 21.97 -17.25 -16.74
C ASP A 26 22.02 -15.89 -17.47
N VAL A 27 21.29 -15.75 -18.57
CA VAL A 27 21.22 -14.48 -19.32
C VAL A 27 20.25 -13.55 -18.60
N ILE A 28 20.71 -12.32 -18.32
CA ILE A 28 19.87 -11.24 -17.83
C ILE A 28 19.25 -10.55 -19.05
N PRO A 29 17.92 -10.60 -19.25
CA PRO A 29 17.28 -9.86 -20.33
C PRO A 29 17.52 -8.37 -20.22
N ASP A 30 18.13 -7.76 -21.25
CA ASP A 30 18.23 -6.32 -21.37
C ASP A 30 17.13 -5.75 -22.27
N LEU A 31 16.16 -5.09 -21.65
CA LEU A 31 15.00 -4.41 -22.23
C LEU A 31 14.97 -2.93 -21.82
N GLN A 32 16.13 -2.35 -21.47
CA GLN A 32 16.22 -0.98 -20.96
C GLN A 32 15.69 0.04 -21.98
N GLY A 33 14.69 0.82 -21.59
CA GLY A 33 14.08 1.83 -22.47
C GLY A 33 13.28 1.24 -23.63
N ALA A 34 13.03 -0.08 -23.65
CA ALA A 34 12.24 -0.71 -24.69
C ALA A 34 10.79 -0.18 -24.67
N ASN A 35 10.20 0.04 -25.84
CA ASN A 35 8.78 0.31 -25.95
C ASN A 35 8.02 -1.00 -26.14
N LEU A 36 7.29 -1.41 -25.11
CA LEU A 36 6.43 -2.60 -25.10
C LEU A 36 4.98 -2.20 -24.75
N SER A 37 4.59 -0.96 -25.08
CA SER A 37 3.26 -0.43 -24.80
C SER A 37 2.19 -1.30 -25.46
N HIS A 38 1.13 -1.61 -24.72
CA HIS A 38 0.00 -2.42 -25.17
C HIS A 38 0.32 -3.87 -25.59
N ASN A 39 1.56 -4.34 -25.40
CA ASN A 39 1.87 -5.74 -25.69
C ASN A 39 1.14 -6.68 -24.72
N ASP A 40 0.79 -7.86 -25.22
CA ASP A 40 0.32 -8.97 -24.41
C ASP A 40 1.51 -9.82 -23.96
N LEU A 41 1.95 -9.61 -22.72
CA LEU A 41 3.08 -10.28 -22.08
C LEU A 41 2.63 -11.19 -20.93
N ARG A 42 1.40 -11.71 -21.00
CA ARG A 42 0.84 -12.60 -19.99
C ARG A 42 1.72 -13.82 -19.78
N ASN A 43 2.01 -14.15 -18.52
CA ASN A 43 2.86 -15.27 -18.12
C ASN A 43 4.30 -15.23 -18.68
N ALA A 44 4.78 -14.07 -19.17
CA ALA A 44 6.15 -13.96 -19.64
C ALA A 44 7.15 -14.14 -18.49
N ASN A 45 8.19 -14.94 -18.72
CA ASN A 45 9.30 -15.10 -17.80
C ASN A 45 10.26 -13.92 -17.98
N LEU A 46 10.14 -12.90 -17.14
CA LEU A 46 10.98 -11.69 -17.13
C LEU A 46 11.81 -11.62 -15.83
N ILE A 47 12.10 -12.77 -15.21
CA ILE A 47 12.84 -12.83 -13.95
C ILE A 47 14.22 -12.19 -14.16
N GLY A 48 14.56 -11.23 -13.30
CA GLY A 48 15.82 -10.49 -13.33
C GLY A 48 15.99 -9.52 -14.50
N ALA A 49 15.00 -9.37 -15.38
CA ALA A 49 15.11 -8.50 -16.55
C ALA A 49 15.40 -7.05 -16.18
N ASN A 50 16.23 -6.39 -16.98
CA ASN A 50 16.43 -4.95 -16.94
C ASN A 50 15.39 -4.26 -17.83
N LEU A 51 14.35 -3.70 -17.22
CA LEU A 51 13.28 -2.89 -17.81
C LEU A 51 13.38 -1.42 -17.36
N GLU A 52 14.55 -0.97 -16.91
CA GLU A 52 14.75 0.42 -16.50
C GLU A 52 14.36 1.38 -17.62
N GLY A 53 13.49 2.35 -17.31
CA GLY A 53 12.97 3.34 -18.25
C GLY A 53 12.13 2.76 -19.40
N ALA A 54 11.76 1.48 -19.36
CA ALA A 54 10.93 0.87 -20.39
C ALA A 54 9.54 1.53 -20.44
N ILE A 55 8.98 1.66 -21.64
CA ILE A 55 7.63 2.17 -21.86
C ILE A 55 6.70 0.96 -21.92
N LEU A 56 5.98 0.73 -20.83
CA LEU A 56 5.06 -0.38 -20.58
C LEU A 56 3.61 0.10 -20.50
N TYR A 57 3.31 1.26 -21.10
CA TYR A 57 1.98 1.87 -21.06
C TYR A 57 0.91 0.89 -21.54
N GLY A 58 -0.09 0.62 -20.70
CA GLY A 58 -1.18 -0.29 -21.02
C GLY A 58 -0.77 -1.74 -21.33
N VAL A 59 0.44 -2.18 -20.96
CA VAL A 59 0.89 -3.56 -21.20
C VAL A 59 0.05 -4.56 -20.38
N ASN A 60 -0.13 -5.78 -20.88
CA ASN A 60 -0.73 -6.87 -20.10
C ASN A 60 0.35 -7.82 -19.57
N LEU A 61 0.64 -7.74 -18.28
CA LEU A 61 1.59 -8.58 -17.56
C LEU A 61 0.88 -9.58 -16.64
N THR A 62 -0.39 -9.90 -16.87
CA THR A 62 -1.16 -10.82 -16.01
C THR A 62 -0.40 -12.14 -15.83
N GLY A 63 -0.12 -12.50 -14.58
CA GLY A 63 0.62 -13.73 -14.24
C GLY A 63 2.10 -13.78 -14.65
N ALA A 64 2.67 -12.70 -15.20
CA ALA A 64 4.08 -12.66 -15.59
C ALA A 64 5.04 -12.77 -14.39
N PHE A 65 6.24 -13.28 -14.65
CA PHE A 65 7.28 -13.48 -13.64
C PHE A 65 8.33 -12.38 -13.71
N LEU A 66 8.30 -11.41 -12.79
CA LEU A 66 9.21 -10.26 -12.71
C LEU A 66 10.02 -10.23 -11.40
N ARG A 67 10.19 -11.36 -10.72
CA ARG A 67 10.97 -11.41 -9.47
C ARG A 67 12.38 -10.86 -9.73
N LYS A 68 12.82 -9.93 -8.89
CA LYS A 68 14.13 -9.24 -8.99
C LYS A 68 14.35 -8.46 -10.31
N ALA A 69 13.32 -8.19 -11.11
CA ALA A 69 13.47 -7.33 -12.29
C ALA A 69 13.74 -5.87 -11.87
N SER A 70 14.47 -5.13 -12.70
CA SER A 70 14.63 -3.68 -12.56
C SER A 70 13.59 -2.99 -13.44
N LEU A 71 12.65 -2.26 -12.84
CA LEU A 71 11.61 -1.45 -13.47
C LEU A 71 11.77 0.04 -13.07
N ARG A 72 12.97 0.44 -12.68
CA ARG A 72 13.28 1.80 -12.25
C ARG A 72 12.87 2.79 -13.34
N ASN A 73 12.14 3.84 -12.97
CA ASN A 73 11.63 4.85 -13.92
C ASN A 73 10.80 4.29 -15.10
N ALA A 74 10.34 3.03 -15.05
CA ALA A 74 9.52 2.46 -16.12
C ALA A 74 8.12 3.06 -16.09
N ASP A 75 7.52 3.22 -17.27
CA ASP A 75 6.14 3.70 -17.40
C ASP A 75 5.18 2.52 -17.53
N LEU A 76 4.57 2.13 -16.41
CA LEU A 76 3.51 1.12 -16.31
C LEU A 76 2.12 1.77 -16.17
N THR A 77 1.95 3.02 -16.60
CA THR A 77 0.65 3.70 -16.52
C THR A 77 -0.41 2.88 -17.25
N SER A 78 -1.54 2.64 -16.58
CA SER A 78 -2.65 1.81 -17.07
C SER A 78 -2.30 0.36 -17.41
N ALA A 79 -1.15 -0.17 -16.96
CA ALA A 79 -0.79 -1.56 -17.18
C ALA A 79 -1.69 -2.54 -16.40
N THR A 80 -1.91 -3.73 -16.94
CA THR A 80 -2.57 -4.84 -16.22
C THR A 80 -1.51 -5.78 -15.64
N CYS A 81 -1.28 -5.71 -14.34
CA CYS A 81 -0.34 -6.51 -13.57
C CYS A 81 -1.05 -7.47 -12.60
N PHE A 82 -2.25 -7.93 -12.96
CA PHE A 82 -3.04 -8.85 -12.14
C PHE A 82 -2.27 -10.15 -11.87
N ARG A 83 -2.13 -10.54 -10.60
CA ARG A 83 -1.37 -11.74 -10.18
C ARG A 83 0.08 -11.81 -10.65
N THR A 84 0.68 -10.70 -11.04
CA THR A 84 2.09 -10.66 -11.48
C THR A 84 3.05 -10.91 -10.31
N MET A 85 4.14 -11.63 -10.55
CA MET A 85 5.14 -11.95 -9.51
C MET A 85 6.28 -10.94 -9.53
N LEU A 86 6.20 -9.90 -8.70
CA LEU A 86 7.15 -8.77 -8.58
C LEU A 86 8.02 -8.82 -7.32
N GLY A 87 8.06 -9.95 -6.60
CA GLY A 87 8.80 -10.05 -5.35
C GLY A 87 10.27 -9.67 -5.50
N LYS A 88 10.75 -8.76 -4.66
CA LYS A 88 12.11 -8.16 -4.71
C LYS A 88 12.44 -7.39 -6.00
N ALA A 89 11.47 -7.03 -6.83
CA ALA A 89 11.70 -6.15 -7.98
C ALA A 89 12.01 -4.71 -7.53
N ASP A 90 12.74 -3.97 -8.36
CA ASP A 90 13.00 -2.54 -8.15
C ASP A 90 12.10 -1.70 -9.06
N LEU A 91 11.00 -1.19 -8.53
CA LEU A 91 10.07 -0.26 -9.16
C LEU A 91 10.28 1.19 -8.67
N SER A 92 11.47 1.53 -8.16
CA SER A 92 11.71 2.89 -7.69
C SER A 92 11.47 3.92 -8.79
N TYR A 93 10.70 4.97 -8.46
CA TYR A 93 10.28 6.03 -9.36
C TYR A 93 9.50 5.55 -10.61
N ALA A 94 8.95 4.34 -10.60
CA ALA A 94 8.11 3.86 -11.69
C ALA A 94 6.76 4.60 -11.72
N PHE A 95 6.22 4.80 -12.92
CA PHE A 95 4.89 5.36 -13.13
C PHE A 95 3.88 4.22 -13.18
N LEU A 96 2.97 4.16 -12.21
CA LEU A 96 1.97 3.09 -12.04
C LEU A 96 0.56 3.67 -11.92
N THR A 97 0.37 4.92 -12.37
CA THR A 97 -0.92 5.60 -12.31
C THR A 97 -1.98 4.77 -13.04
N ASN A 98 -3.12 4.54 -12.39
CA ASN A 98 -4.23 3.73 -12.92
C ASN A 98 -3.86 2.28 -13.33
N ALA A 99 -2.72 1.74 -12.87
CA ALA A 99 -2.36 0.35 -13.12
C ALA A 99 -3.20 -0.62 -12.26
N ASP A 100 -3.44 -1.82 -12.76
CA ASP A 100 -4.07 -2.90 -11.99
C ASP A 100 -3.03 -3.89 -11.46
N LEU A 101 -2.64 -3.72 -10.20
CA LEU A 101 -1.74 -4.61 -9.46
C LEU A 101 -2.52 -5.54 -8.51
N SER A 102 -3.83 -5.70 -8.70
CA SER A 102 -4.66 -6.53 -7.81
C SER A 102 -4.14 -7.97 -7.76
N LYS A 103 -4.02 -8.52 -6.55
CA LYS A 103 -3.50 -9.87 -6.28
C LYS A 103 -2.05 -10.10 -6.74
N ALA A 104 -1.32 -9.06 -7.11
CA ALA A 104 0.10 -9.18 -7.44
C ALA A 104 0.94 -9.49 -6.18
N TYR A 105 2.12 -10.04 -6.40
CA TYR A 105 3.07 -10.39 -5.33
C TYR A 105 4.26 -9.43 -5.37
N LEU A 106 4.25 -8.41 -4.52
CA LEU A 106 5.30 -7.38 -4.40
C LEU A 106 6.09 -7.48 -3.07
N SER A 107 6.11 -8.64 -2.43
CA SER A 107 6.83 -8.77 -1.16
C SER A 107 8.31 -8.40 -1.31
N LYS A 108 8.78 -7.53 -0.41
CA LYS A 108 10.14 -6.96 -0.40
C LYS A 108 10.52 -6.19 -1.69
N ALA A 109 9.54 -5.75 -2.50
CA ALA A 109 9.81 -4.91 -3.66
C ALA A 109 10.19 -3.49 -3.22
N ASN A 110 11.01 -2.82 -4.03
CA ASN A 110 11.34 -1.41 -3.85
C ASN A 110 10.42 -0.55 -4.72
N LEU A 111 9.55 0.24 -4.10
CA LEU A 111 8.63 1.20 -4.72
C LEU A 111 8.94 2.63 -4.26
N THR A 112 10.18 2.90 -3.82
CA THR A 112 10.61 4.23 -3.38
C THR A 112 10.27 5.28 -4.43
N GLY A 113 9.52 6.32 -4.06
CA GLY A 113 9.12 7.40 -4.95
C GLY A 113 8.24 6.99 -6.14
N ALA A 114 7.64 5.79 -6.13
CA ALA A 114 6.77 5.34 -7.22
C ALA A 114 5.45 6.12 -7.25
N TYR A 115 4.91 6.32 -8.45
CA TYR A 115 3.63 7.03 -8.68
C TYR A 115 2.49 6.02 -8.82
N LEU A 116 1.85 5.68 -7.71
CA LEU A 116 0.74 4.71 -7.58
C LEU A 116 -0.64 5.39 -7.50
N ILE A 117 -0.77 6.59 -8.07
CA ILE A 117 -2.00 7.40 -8.03
C ILE A 117 -3.14 6.62 -8.71
N GLU A 118 -4.29 6.51 -8.04
CA GLU A 118 -5.46 5.75 -8.53
C GLU A 118 -5.15 4.28 -8.89
N CYS A 119 -4.08 3.71 -8.35
CA CYS A 119 -3.67 2.33 -8.63
C CYS A 119 -4.58 1.32 -7.91
N TYR A 120 -4.90 0.20 -8.57
CA TYR A 120 -5.61 -0.91 -7.95
C TYR A 120 -4.61 -1.87 -7.30
N LEU A 121 -4.66 -1.98 -5.98
CA LEU A 121 -3.79 -2.81 -5.14
C LEU A 121 -4.63 -3.78 -4.28
N VAL A 122 -5.80 -4.18 -4.77
CA VAL A 122 -6.76 -5.02 -4.04
C VAL A 122 -6.16 -6.42 -3.83
N ASP A 123 -6.19 -6.90 -2.58
CA ASP A 123 -5.60 -8.18 -2.17
C ASP A 123 -4.11 -8.34 -2.54
N THR A 124 -3.39 -7.25 -2.76
CA THR A 124 -1.98 -7.28 -3.18
C THR A 124 -1.06 -7.59 -2.01
N ASN A 125 -0.03 -8.42 -2.22
CA ASN A 125 0.96 -8.71 -1.20
C ASN A 125 2.14 -7.72 -1.28
N LEU A 126 2.17 -6.75 -0.37
CA LEU A 126 3.21 -5.73 -0.19
C LEU A 126 4.02 -5.97 1.10
N GLN A 127 4.01 -7.19 1.66
CA GLN A 127 4.73 -7.49 2.90
C GLN A 127 6.22 -7.12 2.77
N GLU A 128 6.74 -6.38 3.74
CA GLU A 128 8.11 -5.85 3.77
C GLU A 128 8.51 -4.99 2.54
N ALA A 129 7.55 -4.47 1.77
CA ALA A 129 7.85 -3.59 0.64
C ALA A 129 8.33 -2.20 1.11
N ILE A 130 9.15 -1.55 0.29
CA ILE A 130 9.64 -0.18 0.54
C ILE A 130 8.82 0.78 -0.30
N LEU A 131 7.97 1.58 0.32
CA LEU A 131 7.11 2.61 -0.28
C LEU A 131 7.50 4.02 0.20
N PHE A 132 8.76 4.21 0.59
CA PHE A 132 9.29 5.50 1.05
C PHE A 132 9.03 6.59 0.00
N GLU A 133 8.40 7.69 0.42
CA GLU A 133 8.01 8.82 -0.45
C GLU A 133 7.18 8.44 -1.70
N ALA A 134 6.54 7.26 -1.72
CA ALA A 134 5.66 6.87 -2.82
C ALA A 134 4.34 7.66 -2.79
N ASP A 135 3.76 7.93 -3.97
CA ASP A 135 2.45 8.58 -4.09
C ASP A 135 1.36 7.55 -4.35
N LEU A 136 0.59 7.22 -3.30
CA LEU A 136 -0.58 6.34 -3.32
C LEU A 136 -1.90 7.12 -3.23
N SER A 137 -1.93 8.39 -3.63
CA SER A 137 -3.15 9.18 -3.54
C SER A 137 -4.29 8.54 -4.36
N ASN A 138 -5.47 8.41 -3.74
CA ASN A 138 -6.65 7.72 -4.27
C ASN A 138 -6.41 6.24 -4.65
N ALA A 139 -5.35 5.58 -4.17
CA ALA A 139 -5.11 4.17 -4.45
C ALA A 139 -6.08 3.24 -3.70
N TYR A 140 -6.39 2.08 -4.31
CA TYR A 140 -7.30 1.08 -3.77
C TYR A 140 -6.53 -0.10 -3.16
N LEU A 141 -6.29 -0.08 -1.85
CA LEU A 141 -5.53 -1.08 -1.09
C LEU A 141 -6.42 -2.04 -0.29
N THR A 142 -7.69 -2.21 -0.67
CA THR A 142 -8.63 -3.06 0.06
C THR A 142 -8.07 -4.49 0.20
N GLY A 143 -7.95 -4.99 1.43
CA GLY A 143 -7.43 -6.35 1.70
C GLY A 143 -5.92 -6.53 1.45
N ALA A 144 -5.18 -5.48 1.09
CA ALA A 144 -3.74 -5.58 0.83
C ALA A 144 -2.95 -6.02 2.07
N ASN A 145 -1.88 -6.79 1.88
CA ASN A 145 -0.94 -7.10 2.96
C ASN A 145 0.22 -6.12 2.95
N LEU A 146 0.25 -5.18 3.91
CA LEU A 146 1.30 -4.19 4.16
C LEU A 146 2.12 -4.53 5.42
N GLU A 147 2.06 -5.75 5.94
CA GLU A 147 2.83 -6.13 7.12
C GLU A 147 4.31 -5.79 6.95
N GLN A 148 4.88 -5.07 7.92
CA GLN A 148 6.28 -4.63 7.92
C GLN A 148 6.69 -3.75 6.72
N ALA A 149 5.75 -3.19 5.96
CA ALA A 149 6.05 -2.31 4.83
C ALA A 149 6.52 -0.93 5.32
N ASN A 150 7.45 -0.30 4.62
CA ASN A 150 7.89 1.06 4.93
C ASN A 150 7.14 2.08 4.08
N LEU A 151 6.17 2.79 4.64
CA LEU A 151 5.44 3.90 4.01
C LEU A 151 5.86 5.28 4.57
N GLU A 152 7.06 5.39 5.13
CA GLU A 152 7.57 6.67 5.63
C GLU A 152 7.49 7.74 4.52
N LYS A 153 6.89 8.89 4.86
CA LYS A 153 6.62 10.04 3.97
C LYS A 153 5.79 9.72 2.72
N ALA A 154 5.12 8.57 2.66
CA ALA A 154 4.23 8.26 1.55
C ALA A 154 3.01 9.20 1.53
N ASN A 155 2.50 9.49 0.34
CA ASN A 155 1.24 10.21 0.17
C ASN A 155 0.09 9.21 0.04
N LEU A 156 -0.79 9.14 1.03
CA LEU A 156 -1.94 8.24 1.11
C LEU A 156 -3.27 9.00 1.10
N VAL A 157 -3.27 10.24 0.58
CA VAL A 157 -4.48 11.07 0.54
C VAL A 157 -5.61 10.32 -0.16
N LYS A 158 -6.73 10.14 0.53
CA LYS A 158 -7.92 9.41 0.02
C LYS A 158 -7.67 7.95 -0.40
N ALA A 159 -6.57 7.34 0.02
CA ALA A 159 -6.33 5.92 -0.22
C ALA A 159 -7.32 5.06 0.59
N ASP A 160 -7.74 3.93 0.03
CA ASP A 160 -8.61 2.97 0.71
C ASP A 160 -7.83 1.74 1.19
N LEU A 161 -7.56 1.68 2.49
CA LEU A 161 -6.90 0.58 3.18
C LEU A 161 -7.90 -0.35 3.88
N SER A 162 -9.18 -0.35 3.51
CA SER A 162 -10.18 -1.17 4.20
C SER A 162 -9.80 -2.66 4.20
N GLY A 163 -9.76 -3.28 5.38
CA GLY A 163 -9.33 -4.67 5.54
C GLY A 163 -7.84 -4.94 5.27
N ALA A 164 -7.01 -3.92 5.01
CA ALA A 164 -5.58 -4.10 4.81
C ALA A 164 -4.90 -4.57 6.10
N LYS A 165 -3.87 -5.42 5.97
CA LYS A 165 -3.03 -5.86 7.09
C LYS A 165 -1.85 -4.93 7.22
N ILE A 166 -1.73 -4.22 8.34
CA ILE A 166 -0.74 -3.15 8.53
C ILE A 166 0.19 -3.37 9.73
N THR A 167 0.24 -4.60 10.27
CA THR A 167 1.06 -4.92 11.44
C THR A 167 2.54 -4.65 11.17
N GLY A 168 3.14 -3.76 11.97
CA GLY A 168 4.54 -3.36 11.83
C GLY A 168 4.86 -2.45 10.63
N ALA A 169 3.87 -1.99 9.87
CA ALA A 169 4.10 -1.02 8.80
C ALA A 169 4.61 0.32 9.37
N ASN A 170 5.49 1.03 8.68
CA ASN A 170 5.94 2.37 9.10
C ASN A 170 5.16 3.45 8.35
N PHE A 171 4.40 4.30 9.05
CA PHE A 171 3.68 5.45 8.47
C PHE A 171 4.27 6.80 8.91
N GLU A 172 5.49 6.84 9.44
CA GLU A 172 6.11 8.08 9.91
C GLU A 172 6.14 9.15 8.81
N GLY A 173 5.57 10.32 9.09
CA GLY A 173 5.50 11.44 8.13
C GLY A 173 4.59 11.20 6.91
N ALA A 174 3.86 10.10 6.85
CA ALA A 174 2.93 9.82 5.75
C ALA A 174 1.74 10.79 5.78
N ASN A 175 1.31 11.24 4.61
CA ASN A 175 0.10 12.06 4.48
C ASN A 175 -1.13 11.16 4.33
N MET A 176 -1.89 10.99 5.41
CA MET A 176 -3.06 10.11 5.45
C MET A 176 -4.39 10.90 5.45
N THR A 177 -4.39 12.12 4.91
CA THR A 177 -5.60 12.95 4.86
C THR A 177 -6.71 12.22 4.10
N ASP A 178 -7.92 12.18 4.67
CA ASP A 178 -9.09 11.53 4.07
C ASP A 178 -8.93 10.02 3.77
N ILE A 179 -7.98 9.34 4.42
CA ILE A 179 -7.78 7.91 4.27
C ILE A 179 -9.04 7.13 4.69
N ILE A 180 -9.35 6.05 3.97
CA ILE A 180 -10.45 5.13 4.30
C ILE A 180 -9.81 3.87 4.88
N CYS A 181 -10.18 3.48 6.09
CA CYS A 181 -9.50 2.40 6.82
C CYS A 181 -10.49 1.49 7.58
N ALA A 182 -11.70 1.30 7.04
CA ALA A 182 -12.70 0.45 7.70
C ALA A 182 -12.19 -0.99 7.83
N ASN A 183 -12.21 -1.54 9.04
CA ASN A 183 -11.72 -2.90 9.32
C ASN A 183 -10.24 -3.15 8.96
N SER A 184 -9.42 -2.12 8.75
CA SER A 184 -7.97 -2.26 8.56
C SER A 184 -7.23 -2.55 9.87
N LEU A 185 -7.98 -2.69 10.97
CA LEU A 185 -7.46 -2.85 12.32
C LEU A 185 -7.30 -4.34 12.61
N ALA A 186 -6.07 -4.69 12.95
CA ALA A 186 -5.58 -6.03 13.18
C ALA A 186 -6.50 -6.87 14.07
N ASN A 187 -6.83 -8.06 13.58
CA ASN A 187 -7.36 -9.17 14.38
C ASN A 187 -6.26 -9.82 15.26
N ASP A 188 -5.21 -9.08 15.61
CA ASP A 188 -4.07 -9.61 16.35
C ASP A 188 -3.87 -8.83 17.65
N GLU A 189 -4.00 -9.53 18.77
CA GLU A 189 -3.84 -9.03 20.14
C GLU A 189 -2.37 -8.68 20.48
N SER A 190 -1.51 -8.58 19.48
CA SER A 190 -0.08 -8.30 19.61
C SER A 190 0.19 -6.79 19.71
N TYR A 191 0.75 -6.39 20.85
CA TYR A 191 0.95 -5.00 21.31
C TYR A 191 1.71 -4.06 20.35
N GLU A 192 2.38 -4.57 19.32
CA GLU A 192 3.10 -3.78 18.30
C GLU A 192 2.18 -3.08 17.28
N THR A 193 0.90 -3.48 17.18
CA THR A 193 -0.09 -2.85 16.30
C THR A 193 -0.47 -1.42 16.71
N THR A 194 -0.06 -1.00 17.90
CA THR A 194 -0.70 0.10 18.58
C THR A 194 -0.33 1.50 18.08
N ILE A 195 0.95 1.71 17.71
CA ILE A 195 1.45 3.03 17.26
C ILE A 195 0.89 3.40 15.88
N ASN A 196 0.71 2.43 15.00
CA ASN A 196 0.19 2.69 13.65
C ASN A 196 -1.31 2.98 13.67
N VAL A 197 -2.04 2.27 14.53
CA VAL A 197 -3.48 2.48 14.71
C VAL A 197 -3.75 3.88 15.26
N SER A 198 -2.96 4.37 16.22
CA SER A 198 -3.14 5.73 16.75
C SER A 198 -2.86 6.79 15.69
N GLN A 199 -1.75 6.68 14.92
CA GLN A 199 -1.43 7.62 13.83
C GLN A 199 -2.52 7.68 12.75
N ILE A 200 -3.02 6.51 12.30
CA ILE A 200 -4.08 6.44 11.30
C ILE A 200 -5.36 7.07 11.86
N MET A 201 -5.75 6.68 13.07
CA MET A 201 -6.98 7.17 13.68
C MET A 201 -6.92 8.67 13.97
N GLU A 202 -5.77 9.22 14.37
CA GLU A 202 -5.58 10.68 14.51
C GLU A 202 -5.78 11.40 13.17
N SER A 203 -5.25 10.87 12.07
CA SER A 203 -5.48 11.44 10.74
C SER A 203 -6.95 11.40 10.32
N VAL A 204 -7.64 10.29 10.60
CA VAL A 204 -9.09 10.17 10.34
C VAL A 204 -9.89 11.17 11.19
N VAL A 205 -9.53 11.36 12.46
CA VAL A 205 -10.16 12.37 13.33
C VAL A 205 -9.93 13.78 12.80
N GLN A 206 -8.70 14.12 12.38
CA GLN A 206 -8.39 15.45 11.86
C GLN A 206 -9.16 15.76 10.58
N SER A 207 -9.21 14.80 9.64
CA SER A 207 -9.94 14.94 8.38
C SER A 207 -11.46 15.02 8.60
N THR A 208 -12.04 14.16 9.44
CA THR A 208 -13.47 14.26 9.81
C THR A 208 -13.80 15.58 10.49
N HIS A 209 -12.94 16.07 11.39
CA HIS A 209 -13.12 17.39 12.02
C HIS A 209 -13.12 18.54 11.00
N GLN A 210 -12.21 18.51 10.02
CA GLN A 210 -12.18 19.49 8.94
C GLN A 210 -13.44 19.45 8.09
N ARG A 211 -13.94 18.25 7.74
CA ARG A 211 -15.19 18.06 6.97
C ARG A 211 -16.41 18.60 7.73
N VAL A 212 -16.58 18.24 9.00
CA VAL A 212 -17.69 18.73 9.84
C VAL A 212 -17.67 20.26 9.94
N ASN A 213 -16.49 20.87 10.12
CA ASN A 213 -16.35 22.32 10.18
C ASN A 213 -16.69 23.00 8.83
N TYR A 214 -16.30 22.39 7.72
CA TYR A 214 -16.64 22.89 6.38
C TYR A 214 -18.15 22.81 6.14
N ASN A 215 -18.78 21.66 6.43
CA ASN A 215 -20.21 21.45 6.25
C ASN A 215 -21.05 22.39 7.12
N ASN A 216 -20.63 22.66 8.36
CA ASN A 216 -21.27 23.67 9.22
C ASN A 216 -21.19 25.08 8.62
N LYS A 217 -20.09 25.45 7.94
CA LYS A 217 -19.99 26.75 7.25
C LYS A 217 -20.91 26.84 6.02
N VAL A 218 -21.05 25.75 5.27
CA VAL A 218 -21.88 25.72 4.06
C VAL A 218 -23.37 25.73 4.41
N SER A 219 -23.80 24.94 5.39
CA SER A 219 -25.21 24.86 5.82
C SER A 219 -25.74 26.15 6.45
N VAL A 220 -24.87 27.00 7.03
CA VAL A 220 -25.25 28.36 7.46
C VAL A 220 -25.54 29.29 6.27
N ASN A 221 -25.06 28.96 5.06
CA ASN A 221 -25.16 29.81 3.86
C ASN A 221 -26.18 29.30 2.81
N SER A 222 -26.87 28.17 3.02
CA SER A 222 -27.85 27.62 2.06
C SER A 222 -29.28 28.18 2.30
N LEU A 223 -29.93 28.65 1.22
CA LEU A 223 -31.29 29.25 1.24
C LEU A 223 -32.43 28.23 0.97
N ASP A 224 -32.10 26.98 0.66
CA ASP A 224 -33.06 25.94 0.26
C ASP A 224 -33.37 24.97 1.42
N ARG A 225 -34.66 24.80 1.74
CA ARG A 225 -35.10 24.01 2.90
C ARG A 225 -34.91 22.51 2.72
N SER A 226 -34.94 21.97 1.49
CA SER A 226 -34.72 20.52 1.31
C SER A 226 -33.24 20.16 1.36
N SER A 227 -32.35 21.03 0.84
CA SER A 227 -30.90 20.85 0.98
C SER A 227 -30.48 20.94 2.45
N CYS A 228 -31.06 21.90 3.20
CA CYS A 228 -30.80 22.09 4.63
C CYS A 228 -31.11 20.82 5.48
N VAL A 229 -32.20 20.10 5.19
CA VAL A 229 -32.55 18.86 5.94
C VAL A 229 -31.61 17.70 5.60
N GLN A 230 -31.23 17.55 4.33
CA GLN A 230 -30.24 16.54 3.92
C GLN A 230 -28.85 16.84 4.51
N GLU A 231 -28.44 18.10 4.48
CA GLU A 231 -27.20 18.61 5.09
C GLU A 231 -27.18 18.37 6.62
N ASP A 232 -28.32 18.55 7.31
CA ASP A 232 -28.42 18.33 8.76
C ASP A 232 -28.34 16.85 9.16
N ILE A 233 -28.86 15.94 8.33
CA ILE A 233 -28.71 14.47 8.52
C ILE A 233 -27.26 14.06 8.29
N ILE A 234 -26.64 14.52 7.20
CA ILE A 234 -25.22 14.25 6.89
C ILE A 234 -24.34 14.75 8.03
N GLY A 235 -24.55 15.99 8.50
CA GLY A 235 -23.78 16.55 9.61
C GLY A 235 -23.99 15.79 10.94
N LYS A 236 -25.17 15.21 11.19
CA LYS A 236 -25.40 14.31 12.34
C LYS A 236 -24.68 12.98 12.19
N MET A 237 -24.67 12.38 11.00
CA MET A 237 -23.94 11.14 10.72
C MET A 237 -22.43 11.33 10.89
N GLU A 238 -21.86 12.39 10.32
CA GLU A 238 -20.43 12.70 10.46
C GLU A 238 -20.05 12.99 11.92
N ARG A 239 -20.93 13.64 12.70
CA ARG A 239 -20.72 13.84 14.15
C ARG A 239 -20.70 12.52 14.92
N LEU A 240 -21.64 11.62 14.63
CA LEU A 240 -21.67 10.29 15.26
C LEU A 240 -20.46 9.46 14.85
N GLU A 241 -20.01 9.57 13.61
CA GLU A 241 -18.80 8.91 13.11
C GLU A 241 -17.55 9.44 13.84
N PHE A 242 -17.42 10.76 13.97
CA PHE A 242 -16.36 11.41 14.74
C PHE A 242 -16.35 10.93 16.21
N GLU A 243 -17.51 10.87 16.85
CA GLU A 243 -17.65 10.40 18.23
C GLU A 243 -17.28 8.91 18.35
N ASN A 244 -17.70 8.08 17.39
CA ASN A 244 -17.34 6.67 17.34
C ASN A 244 -15.82 6.45 17.19
N ILE A 245 -15.17 7.21 16.31
CA ILE A 245 -13.72 7.17 16.10
C ILE A 245 -12.99 7.62 17.37
N THR A 246 -13.47 8.69 18.01
CA THR A 246 -12.90 9.21 19.26
C THR A 246 -13.01 8.18 20.39
N LEU A 247 -14.14 7.49 20.52
CA LEU A 247 -14.32 6.42 21.50
C LEU A 247 -13.38 5.23 21.23
N LYS A 248 -13.20 4.84 19.97
CA LYS A 248 -12.25 3.78 19.58
C LYS A 248 -10.81 4.15 19.97
N LEU A 249 -10.40 5.41 19.77
CA LEU A 249 -9.10 5.92 20.20
C LEU A 249 -8.92 5.84 21.72
N GLN A 250 -9.93 6.24 22.49
CA GLN A 250 -9.88 6.16 23.96
C GLN A 250 -9.75 4.71 24.42
N ILE A 251 -10.51 3.78 23.80
CA ILE A 251 -10.42 2.35 24.08
C ILE A 251 -9.01 1.83 23.78
N GLN A 252 -8.42 2.21 22.64
CA GLN A 252 -7.07 1.81 22.27
C GLN A 252 -6.03 2.27 23.31
N LYS A 253 -6.10 3.53 23.74
CA LYS A 253 -5.19 4.07 24.75
C LYS A 253 -5.30 3.32 26.09
N ILE A 254 -6.50 2.88 26.46
CA ILE A 254 -6.71 2.05 27.65
C ILE A 254 -6.01 0.68 27.48
N TYR A 255 -6.06 0.08 26.30
CA TYR A 255 -5.36 -1.18 26.01
C TYR A 255 -3.83 -1.01 26.07
N GLU A 256 -3.29 0.14 25.61
CA GLU A 256 -1.87 0.49 25.74
C GLU A 256 -1.41 0.56 27.19
N GLU A 257 -2.12 1.34 28.00
CA GLU A 257 -1.81 1.52 29.42
C GLU A 257 -1.87 0.17 30.16
N ARG A 258 -2.90 -0.64 29.87
CA ARG A 258 -3.00 -2.00 30.41
C ARG A 258 -1.81 -2.87 30.02
N SER A 259 -1.34 -2.78 28.77
CA SER A 259 -0.15 -3.51 28.30
C SER A 259 1.10 -3.13 29.10
N HIS A 260 1.35 -1.82 29.21
CA HIS A 260 2.50 -1.29 29.90
C HIS A 260 2.54 -1.78 31.36
N LEU A 261 1.39 -1.71 32.03
CA LEU A 261 1.23 -2.21 33.40
C LEU A 261 1.51 -3.71 33.50
N LEU A 262 1.04 -4.53 32.54
CA LEU A 262 1.32 -5.98 32.54
C LEU A 262 2.82 -6.28 32.38
N GLN A 263 3.54 -5.51 31.55
CA GLN A 263 4.99 -5.65 31.41
C GLN A 263 5.73 -5.25 32.69
N GLU A 264 5.32 -4.17 33.35
CA GLU A 264 5.89 -3.77 34.65
C GLU A 264 5.65 -4.82 35.73
N ILE A 265 4.43 -5.35 35.81
CA ILE A 265 4.09 -6.44 36.74
C ILE A 265 5.02 -7.64 36.48
N SER A 266 5.20 -8.05 35.23
CA SER A 266 6.09 -9.17 34.88
C SER A 266 7.54 -8.92 35.33
N LYS A 267 8.07 -7.72 35.11
CA LYS A 267 9.42 -7.32 35.56
C LYS A 267 9.56 -7.36 37.09
N LEU A 268 8.55 -6.90 37.81
CA LEU A 268 8.51 -6.94 39.27
C LEU A 268 8.45 -8.38 39.78
N THR A 269 7.59 -9.23 39.22
CA THR A 269 7.49 -10.65 39.58
C THR A 269 8.82 -11.39 39.39
N ASN A 270 9.52 -11.13 38.28
CA ASN A 270 10.85 -11.71 38.01
C ASN A 270 11.94 -11.19 38.95
N SER A 271 11.83 -9.94 39.40
CA SER A 271 12.75 -9.40 40.40
C SER A 271 12.52 -10.05 41.75
N ILE A 272 11.25 -10.18 42.18
CA ILE A 272 10.87 -10.83 43.44
C ILE A 272 11.33 -12.29 43.48
N SER A 273 11.12 -13.05 42.40
CA SER A 273 11.54 -14.46 42.34
C SER A 273 13.06 -14.64 42.44
N LYS A 274 13.86 -13.71 41.91
CA LYS A 274 15.32 -13.70 42.09
C LYS A 274 15.74 -13.40 43.52
N TYR A 275 15.02 -12.54 44.24
CA TYR A 275 15.30 -12.26 45.66
C TYR A 275 14.92 -13.43 46.57
N SER A 276 13.84 -14.16 46.27
CA SER A 276 13.42 -15.33 47.07
C SER A 276 14.29 -16.57 46.91
N VAL A 277 15.09 -16.65 45.84
CA VAL A 277 16.02 -17.78 45.60
C VAL A 277 17.39 -17.56 46.28
N ASN A 278 17.69 -16.32 46.69
CA ASN A 278 18.97 -15.92 47.30
C ASN A 278 18.91 -15.74 48.84
N ASN A 279 17.79 -16.11 49.48
CA ASN A 279 17.60 -16.20 50.94
C ASN A 279 17.24 -17.63 51.32
#